data_AF-A0A383AFB3-F1
#
_entry.id   AF-A0A383AFB3-F1
#
_cell.length_a   1.000
_cell.length_b   1.000
_cell.length_c   1.000
_cell.angle_alpha   90.00
_cell.angle_beta   90.00
_cell.angle_gamma   90.00
#
_symmetry.space_group_name_H-M   'P 1'
#
loop_
_entity.id
_entity.type
_entity.pdbx_description
1 polymer ?
#
loop_
_entity_poly.entity_id
_entity_poly.type
_entity_poly.pdbx_seq_one_letter_code
_entity_poly.pdbx_strand_id
1 'polypeptide(L)'
;EKLTADRTVVNLVNLSTNETRKVVVQAGAFGEHKFGRAKYVGRISEWPGHLGGYAGTYAPPKLETEERSIDVDSAHLTVELPPGMEIRLDLDTKRYVNEPSYFNGPF
;
A
#
# COMPACT_ATOMS: atom_id res chain seq x y z
N GLU A 1 9.74 9.82 12.90
CA GLU A 1 8.31 9.77 12.53
C GLU A 1 7.49 10.29 13.69
N LYS A 2 6.52 11.20 13.47
CA LYS A 2 5.69 11.77 14.55
C LYS A 2 4.35 11.04 14.55
N LEU A 3 4.05 10.34 15.64
CA LEU A 3 2.78 9.66 15.85
C LEU A 3 1.74 10.71 16.28
N THR A 4 0.68 10.90 15.50
CA THR A 4 -0.45 11.78 15.83
C THR A 4 -1.74 10.98 15.78
N ALA A 5 -2.79 11.46 16.47
CA ALA A 5 -4.03 10.71 16.60
C ALA A 5 -4.83 10.61 15.28
N ASP A 6 -4.51 11.46 14.31
CA ASP A 6 -5.17 11.64 13.02
C ASP A 6 -4.38 11.05 11.84
N ARG A 7 -3.26 10.38 12.10
CA ARG A 7 -2.37 9.86 11.06
C ARG A 7 -1.88 8.47 11.40
N THR A 8 -1.97 7.56 10.43
CA THR A 8 -1.43 6.21 10.51
C THR A 8 -0.46 5.99 9.36
N VAL A 9 0.74 5.50 9.65
CA VAL A 9 1.71 5.14 8.61
C VAL A 9 1.91 3.63 8.61
N VAL A 10 1.80 3.03 7.43
CA VAL A 10 1.96 1.58 7.23
C VAL A 10 2.98 1.33 6.12
N ASN A 11 3.98 0.50 6.39
CA ASN A 11 4.90 0.00 5.36
C ASN A 11 4.49 -1.44 5.01
N LEU A 12 4.13 -1.65 3.75
CA LEU A 12 3.80 -2.97 3.23
C LEU A 12 4.92 -3.42 2.30
N VAL A 13 5.45 -4.62 2.52
CA VAL A 13 6.53 -5.19 1.71
C VAL A 13 6.10 -6.55 1.18
N ASN A 14 6.13 -6.73 -0.15
CA ASN A 14 5.93 -8.02 -0.78
C ASN A 14 7.28 -8.62 -1.15
N LEU A 15 7.66 -9.65 -0.38
CA LEU A 15 8.90 -10.40 -0.55
C LEU A 15 8.83 -11.44 -1.68
N SER A 16 7.65 -11.66 -2.30
CA SER A 16 7.56 -12.55 -3.46
C SER A 16 8.28 -11.92 -4.65
N THR A 17 9.06 -12.73 -5.38
CA THR A 17 9.79 -12.29 -6.57
C THR A 17 8.97 -12.32 -7.85
N ASN A 18 7.80 -12.97 -7.83
CA ASN A 18 6.99 -13.22 -9.02
C ASN A 18 5.46 -13.09 -8.81
N GLU A 19 4.96 -13.01 -7.58
CA GLU A 19 3.53 -12.94 -7.31
C GLU A 19 3.09 -11.59 -6.74
N THR A 20 2.04 -11.01 -7.32
CA THR A 20 1.34 -9.84 -6.76
C THR A 20 0.47 -10.28 -5.59
N ARG A 21 0.43 -9.47 -4.53
CA ARG A 21 -0.47 -9.67 -3.37
C ARG A 21 -1.53 -8.59 -3.34
N LYS A 22 -2.77 -9.00 -3.01
CA LYS A 22 -3.86 -8.07 -2.70
C LYS A 22 -4.05 -8.05 -1.19
N VAL A 23 -3.84 -6.89 -0.58
CA VAL A 23 -3.89 -6.70 0.87
C VAL A 23 -5.07 -5.81 1.21
N VAL A 24 -5.87 -6.20 2.20
CA VAL A 24 -6.89 -5.32 2.78
C VAL A 24 -6.34 -4.77 4.09
N VAL A 25 -6.27 -3.45 4.18
CA VAL A 25 -5.92 -2.72 5.39
C VAL A 25 -7.22 -2.24 6.03
N GLN A 26 -7.44 -2.62 7.29
CA GLN A 26 -8.60 -2.21 8.08
C GLN A 26 -8.22 -1.11 9.07
N ALA A 27 -9.09 -0.11 9.19
CA ALA A 27 -8.97 0.96 10.16
C ALA A 27 -9.56 0.53 11.51
N GLY A 28 -8.70 0.18 12.46
CA GLY A 28 -9.10 -0.32 13.78
C GLY A 28 -9.32 -1.84 13.81
N ALA A 29 -9.45 -2.39 15.02
CA ALA A 29 -9.58 -3.83 15.21
C ALA A 29 -10.96 -4.36 14.77
N PHE A 30 -11.98 -3.51 14.85
CA PHE A 30 -13.39 -3.79 14.58
C PHE A 30 -13.97 -2.85 13.50
N GLY A 31 -13.12 -2.23 12.67
CA GLY A 31 -13.55 -1.26 11.66
C GLY A 31 -14.08 0.05 12.23
N GLU A 32 -13.78 0.33 13.50
CA GLU A 32 -14.29 1.48 14.26
C GLU A 32 -13.63 2.81 13.85
N HIS A 33 -12.63 2.77 12.96
CA HIS A 33 -11.99 3.95 12.39
C HIS A 33 -12.29 4.06 10.89
N LYS A 34 -11.98 5.22 10.32
CA LYS A 34 -12.10 5.47 8.88
C LYS A 34 -10.82 6.11 8.36
N PHE A 35 -10.35 5.63 7.20
CA PHE A 35 -9.31 6.31 6.44
C PHE A 35 -9.92 7.45 5.63
N GLY A 36 -9.28 8.62 5.65
CA GLY A 36 -9.61 9.76 4.82
C GLY A 36 -8.83 9.69 3.51
N ARG A 37 -7.78 10.50 3.39
CA ARG A 37 -6.85 10.47 2.26
C ARG A 37 -5.70 9.50 2.51
N ALA A 38 -5.34 8.73 1.50
CA ALA A 38 -4.14 7.93 1.47
C ALA A 38 -3.11 8.57 0.53
N LYS A 39 -1.90 8.82 1.03
CA LYS A 39 -0.74 9.22 0.23
C LYS A 39 0.22 8.04 0.15
N TYR A 40 0.76 7.78 -1.02
CA TYR A 40 1.68 6.67 -1.24
C TYR A 40 2.64 6.95 -2.37
N VAL A 41 3.74 6.21 -2.38
CA VAL A 41 4.72 6.22 -3.48
C VAL A 41 4.46 4.98 -4.34
N GLY A 42 4.05 5.19 -5.58
CA GLY A 42 3.83 4.12 -6.56
C GLY A 42 5.03 3.98 -7.50
N ARG A 43 5.43 2.75 -7.84
CA ARG A 43 6.43 2.51 -8.90
C ARG A 43 5.80 2.76 -10.28
N ILE A 44 6.51 3.49 -11.12
CA ILE A 44 6.16 3.72 -12.52
C ILE A 44 7.17 3.09 -13.50
N SER A 45 8.37 2.73 -13.04
CA SER A 45 9.33 1.99 -13.86
C SER A 45 8.89 0.54 -14.09
N GLU A 46 9.31 -0.03 -15.21
CA GLU A 46 9.17 -1.46 -15.47
C GLU A 46 9.99 -2.31 -14.49
N TRP A 47 9.47 -3.50 -14.15
CA TRP A 47 10.17 -4.48 -13.33
C TRP A 47 9.77 -5.91 -13.73
N PRO A 48 10.73 -6.85 -13.80
CA PRO A 48 12.17 -6.62 -13.73
C PRO A 48 12.72 -5.86 -14.95
N GLY A 49 11.88 -5.58 -15.96
CA GLY A 49 12.30 -5.01 -17.24
C GLY A 49 12.74 -6.10 -18.22
N HIS A 50 13.21 -5.71 -19.40
CA HIS A 50 13.67 -6.66 -20.41
C HIS A 50 14.96 -7.37 -19.96
N LEU A 51 14.94 -8.70 -19.93
CA LEU A 51 16.09 -9.54 -19.58
C LEU A 51 17.11 -9.71 -20.74
N GLY A 52 16.91 -9.03 -21.87
CA GLY A 52 17.69 -9.24 -23.10
C GLY A 52 19.14 -8.78 -23.02
N GLY A 53 20.02 -9.62 -23.58
CA GLY A 53 21.46 -9.44 -23.60
C GLY A 53 22.16 -10.80 -23.59
N TYR A 54 23.49 -10.80 -23.71
CA TYR A 54 24.29 -12.00 -23.43
C TYR A 54 24.23 -12.31 -21.93
N ALA A 55 24.36 -13.59 -21.56
CA ALA A 55 24.41 -13.98 -20.15
C ALA A 55 25.47 -13.15 -19.40
N GLY A 56 25.03 -12.42 -18.37
CA GLY A 56 25.90 -11.53 -17.57
C GLY A 56 25.82 -10.03 -17.88
N THR A 57 25.03 -9.59 -18.86
CA THR A 57 24.87 -8.14 -19.17
C THR A 57 23.56 -7.53 -18.67
N TYR A 58 22.76 -8.26 -17.89
CA TYR A 58 21.50 -7.75 -17.37
C TYR A 58 21.75 -6.69 -16.29
N ALA A 59 21.16 -5.51 -16.48
CA ALA A 59 21.05 -4.48 -15.47
C ALA A 59 19.57 -4.06 -15.38
N PRO A 60 18.94 -4.13 -14.20
CA PRO A 60 17.58 -3.65 -14.06
C PRO A 60 17.51 -2.15 -14.38
N PRO A 61 16.41 -1.68 -14.99
CA PRO A 61 16.22 -0.25 -15.21
C PRO A 61 16.22 0.49 -13.87
N LYS A 62 16.54 1.78 -13.91
CA LYS A 62 16.46 2.65 -12.74
C LYS A 62 15.05 2.58 -12.15
N LEU A 63 14.95 2.43 -10.83
CA LEU A 63 13.66 2.50 -10.14
C LEU A 63 13.12 3.93 -10.24
N GLU A 64 11.94 4.06 -10.84
CA GLU A 64 11.21 5.32 -10.93
C GLU A 64 9.89 5.21 -10.16
N THR A 65 9.62 6.26 -9.39
CA THR A 65 8.48 6.31 -8.48
C THR A 65 7.78 7.65 -8.56
N GLU A 66 6.48 7.65 -8.28
CA GLU A 66 5.62 8.82 -8.27
C GLU A 66 4.82 8.88 -6.97
N GLU A 67 4.73 10.08 -6.38
CA GLU A 67 3.82 10.32 -5.27
C GLU A 67 2.38 10.43 -5.76
N ARG A 68 1.49 9.68 -5.12
CA ARG A 68 0.08 9.64 -5.46
C ARG A 68 -0.75 9.84 -4.20
N SER A 69 -1.95 10.37 -4.40
CA SER A 69 -2.95 10.49 -3.35
C SER A 69 -4.32 10.08 -3.85
N ILE A 70 -5.07 9.37 -3.02
CA ILE A 70 -6.46 8.99 -3.29
C ILE A 70 -7.32 9.26 -2.06
N ASP A 71 -8.56 9.67 -2.28
CA ASP A 71 -9.56 9.73 -1.21
C ASP A 71 -10.16 8.32 -1.03
N VAL A 72 -10.17 7.82 0.20
CA VAL A 72 -10.59 6.47 0.55
C VAL A 72 -11.98 6.48 1.18
N ASP A 73 -12.19 7.36 2.17
CA ASP A 73 -13.44 7.58 2.92
C ASP A 73 -14.14 6.31 3.45
N SER A 74 -13.34 5.27 3.72
CA SER A 74 -13.77 3.92 4.10
C SER A 74 -12.99 3.38 5.29
N ALA A 75 -13.56 2.41 6.01
CA ALA A 75 -12.86 1.64 7.05
C ALA A 75 -11.88 0.61 6.44
N HIS A 76 -12.00 0.32 5.15
CA HIS A 76 -11.16 -0.64 4.44
C HIS A 76 -10.48 0.01 3.25
N LEU A 77 -9.18 -0.24 3.09
CA LEU A 77 -8.39 0.12 1.94
C LEU A 77 -7.81 -1.16 1.31
N THR A 78 -8.07 -1.37 0.02
CA THR A 78 -7.46 -2.47 -0.73
C THR A 78 -6.22 -1.97 -1.44
N VAL A 79 -5.12 -2.70 -1.30
CA VAL A 79 -3.82 -2.36 -1.86
C VAL A 79 -3.33 -3.52 -2.71
N GLU A 80 -3.00 -3.24 -3.96
CA GLU A 80 -2.26 -4.17 -4.81
C GLU A 80 -0.77 -3.93 -4.60
N LEU A 81 -0.05 -5.00 -4.24
CA LEU A 81 1.35 -4.97 -3.89
C LEU A 81 2.13 -5.87 -4.86
N PRO A 82 2.78 -5.29 -5.89
CA PRO A 82 3.51 -6.05 -6.90
C PRO A 82 4.67 -6.86 -6.30
N PRO A 83 5.25 -7.81 -7.06
CA PRO A 83 6.40 -8.58 -6.60
C PRO A 83 7.62 -7.69 -6.34
N GLY A 84 8.37 -7.99 -5.27
CA GLY A 84 9.62 -7.33 -4.89
C GLY A 84 9.45 -5.85 -4.55
N MET A 85 8.27 -5.46 -4.07
CA MET A 85 7.93 -4.05 -3.85
C MET A 85 7.63 -3.72 -2.39
N GLU A 86 8.02 -2.50 -2.02
CA GLU A 86 7.56 -1.81 -0.81
C GLU A 86 6.60 -0.68 -1.21
N ILE A 87 5.50 -0.55 -0.47
CA ILE A 87 4.61 0.61 -0.52
C ILE A 87 4.48 1.17 0.89
N ARG A 88 4.87 2.43 1.07
CA ARG A 88 4.59 3.21 2.27
C ARG A 88 3.28 3.98 2.09
N LEU A 89 2.34 3.73 2.98
CA LEU A 89 1.05 4.40 3.04
C LEU A 89 1.06 5.40 4.19
N ASP A 90 0.77 6.66 3.88
CA ASP A 90 0.49 7.70 4.85
C ASP A 90 -1.01 8.01 4.82
N LEU A 91 -1.72 7.60 5.87
CA LEU A 91 -3.17 7.53 5.93
C LEU A 91 -3.71 8.54 6.93
N ASP A 92 -4.52 9.49 6.45
CA ASP A 92 -5.36 10.29 7.32
C ASP A 92 -6.37 9.38 8.00
N THR A 93 -6.55 9.52 9.31
CA THR A 93 -7.36 8.60 10.12
C THR A 93 -8.36 9.36 10.97
N LYS A 94 -9.63 9.02 10.86
CA LYS A 94 -10.70 9.49 11.75
C LYS A 94 -11.05 8.36 12.72
N ARG A 95 -10.84 8.61 14.01
CA ARG A 95 -11.05 7.61 15.07
C ARG A 95 -12.48 7.60 15.58
N TYR A 96 -12.99 6.40 15.90
CA TYR A 96 -14.29 6.16 16.54
C TYR A 96 -15.49 6.78 15.79
N VAL A 97 -15.46 6.74 14.45
CA VAL A 97 -16.53 7.30 13.61
C VAL A 97 -17.53 6.26 13.11
N ASN A 98 -17.24 4.97 13.31
CA ASN A 98 -18.14 3.87 12.98
C ASN A 98 -18.46 3.06 14.25
N GLU A 99 -19.59 2.37 14.26
CA GLU A 99 -19.90 1.36 15.28
C GLU A 99 -18.96 0.16 15.12
N PRO A 100 -18.31 -0.32 16.20
CA PRO A 100 -17.49 -1.52 16.16
C PRO A 100 -18.29 -2.73 15.65
N SER A 101 -17.71 -3.49 14.74
CA SER A 101 -18.34 -4.67 14.16
C SER A 101 -17.36 -5.82 13.99
N TYR A 102 -17.87 -7.05 14.03
CA TYR A 102 -17.14 -8.24 13.62
C TYR A 102 -17.16 -8.47 12.10
N PHE A 103 -17.88 -7.62 11.36
CA PHE A 103 -17.90 -7.68 9.91
C PHE A 103 -16.54 -7.23 9.35
N ASN A 104 -15.73 -8.20 8.96
CA ASN A 104 -14.36 -8.00 8.50
C ASN A 104 -14.31 -7.81 6.98
N GLY A 105 -14.65 -6.60 6.51
CA GLY A 105 -14.34 -6.15 5.16
C GLY A 105 -15.19 -6.77 4.04
N PRO A 106 -14.86 -6.48 2.76
CA PRO A 106 -15.73 -6.73 1.61
C PRO A 106 -15.71 -8.21 1.13
N PHE A 107 -15.63 -9.17 2.05
CA PHE A 107 -15.60 -10.61 1.75
C PHE A 107 -16.91 -11.30 2.13
#